data_AF-A0A252BR82-F1
#
_entry.id   AF-A0A252BR82-F1
#
_cell.length_a   1.000
_cell.length_b   1.000
_cell.length_c   1.000
_cell.angle_alpha   90.00
_cell.angle_beta   90.00
_cell.angle_gamma   90.00
#
_symmetry.space_group_name_H-M   'P 1'
#
loop_
_entity.id
_entity.type
_entity.pdbx_description
1 polymer ?
#
loop_
_entity_poly.entity_id
_entity_poly.type
_entity_poly.pdbx_seq_one_letter_code
_entity_poly.pdbx_strand_id
1 'polypeptide(L)' 'MARAAIDWTRLDSDLRRMARCGFSIKRQARKLGIAAITIKKRRSVLGLTKRPVVRENTGHAS' A
#
# COMPACT_ATOMS: atom_id res chain seq x y z
N MET A 1 -12.35 25.07 -5.74
CA MET A 1 -11.97 24.42 -4.46
C MET A 1 -10.55 23.90 -4.59
N ALA A 2 -9.58 24.59 -3.96
CA ALA A 2 -8.19 24.14 -3.95
C ALA A 2 -8.11 22.80 -3.20
N ARG A 3 -7.81 21.72 -3.92
CA ARG A 3 -7.54 20.42 -3.30
C ARG A 3 -6.26 20.61 -2.50
N ALA A 4 -6.36 20.63 -1.17
CA ALA A 4 -5.18 20.62 -0.31
C ALA A 4 -4.25 19.52 -0.81
N ALA A 5 -3.04 19.89 -1.22
CA ALA A 5 -2.07 18.94 -1.72
C ALA A 5 -1.80 17.92 -0.60
N ILE A 6 -2.05 16.65 -0.88
CA ILE A 6 -1.79 15.59 0.08
C ILE A 6 -0.27 15.57 0.30
N ASP A 7 0.17 15.81 1.53
CA ASP A 7 1.57 15.65 1.92
C ASP A 7 1.91 14.16 2.00
N TRP A 8 2.32 13.62 0.85
CA TRP A 8 2.70 12.22 0.70
C TRP A 8 3.93 11.84 1.52
N THR A 9 4.84 12.77 1.79
CA THR A 9 6.08 12.49 2.51
C THR A 9 5.80 12.06 3.94
N ARG A 10 4.93 12.81 4.63
CA ARG A 10 4.46 12.46 5.96
C ARG A 10 3.60 11.19 5.94
N LEU A 11 2.70 11.09 4.96
CA LEU A 11 1.77 9.97 4.84
C LEU A 11 2.46 8.62 4.57
N ASP A 12 3.55 8.62 3.79
CA ASP A 12 4.28 7.41 3.45
C ASP A 12 4.94 6.76 4.67
N SER A 13 5.46 7.58 5.59
CA SER A 13 6.01 7.11 6.86
C SER A 13 4.95 6.40 7.70
N ASP A 14 3.75 6.98 7.77
CA ASP A 14 2.60 6.37 8.44
C ASP A 14 2.14 5.10 7.75
N LEU A 15 2.07 5.09 6.42
CA LEU A 15 1.68 3.90 5.64
C LEU A 15 2.66 2.74 5.85
N ARG A 16 3.98 3.01 5.89
CA ARG A 16 5.01 2.02 6.21
C ARG A 16 4.86 1.50 7.63
N ARG A 17 4.68 2.36 8.62
CA ARG A 17 4.45 1.96 10.02
C ARG A 17 3.20 1.10 10.16
N MET A 18 2.08 1.55 9.60
CA MET A 18 0.81 0.82 9.65
C MET A 18 0.89 -0.52 8.90
N ALA A 19 1.61 -0.59 7.78
CA ALA A 19 1.83 -1.84 7.07
C ALA A 19 2.63 -2.84 7.91
N ARG A 20 3.68 -2.40 8.61
CA ARG A 20 4.43 -3.24 9.56
C ARG A 20 3.57 -3.72 10.73
N CYS A 21 2.66 -2.89 11.23
CA CYS A 21 1.70 -3.27 12.26
C CYS A 21 0.53 -4.14 11.74
N GLY A 22 0.55 -4.59 10.48
CA GLY A 22 -0.48 -5.48 9.93
C GLY A 22 -1.81 -4.81 9.58
N PHE A 23 -1.86 -3.48 9.46
CA PHE A 23 -3.11 -2.79 9.12
C PHE A 23 -3.53 -3.05 7.67
N SER A 24 -4.81 -3.38 7.50
CA SER A 24 -5.45 -3.50 6.18
C SER A 24 -5.60 -2.13 5.51
N ILE A 25 -5.69 -2.13 4.17
CA ILE A 25 -5.90 -0.91 3.36
C ILE A 25 -7.17 -0.18 3.81
N LYS A 26 -8.26 -0.90 4.11
CA LYS A 26 -9.52 -0.31 4.60
C LYS A 26 -9.36 0.38 5.95
N ARG A 27 -8.51 -0.14 6.83
CA ARG A 27 -8.22 0.46 8.14
C ARG A 27 -7.31 1.69 8.02
N GLN A 28 -6.34 1.65 7.10
CA GLN A 28 -5.49 2.79 6.76
C GLN A 28 -6.30 3.94 6.17
N ALA A 29 -7.17 3.64 5.19
CA ALA A 29 -8.07 4.61 4.56
C ALA A 29 -8.93 5.36 5.59
N ARG A 30 -9.59 4.62 6.49
CA ARG A 30 -10.42 5.20 7.56
C ARG A 30 -9.61 6.07 8.53
N LYS A 31 -8.41 5.62 8.91
CA LYS A 31 -7.57 6.36 9.87
C LYS A 31 -7.00 7.65 9.27
N LEU A 32 -6.64 7.63 7.98
CA LEU A 32 -6.03 8.77 7.29
C LEU A 32 -7.05 9.68 6.61
N GLY A 33 -8.34 9.31 6.58
CA GLY A 33 -9.37 10.06 5.86
C GLY A 33 -9.19 10.06 4.34
N ILE A 34 -8.46 9.08 3.79
CA ILE A 34 -8.11 9.01 2.37
C ILE A 34 -8.82 7.82 1.74
N ALA A 35 -9.26 7.98 0.49
CA ALA A 35 -9.89 6.91 -0.26
C ALA A 35 -8.99 5.66 -0.33
N ALA A 36 -9.59 4.48 -0.11
CA ALA A 36 -8.87 3.22 -0.09
C ALA A 36 -8.14 2.91 -1.40
N ILE A 37 -8.69 3.35 -2.54
CA ILE A 37 -8.05 3.21 -3.85
C ILE A 37 -6.73 3.99 -3.93
N THR A 38 -6.68 5.18 -3.33
CA THR A 38 -5.48 6.02 -3.29
C THR A 38 -4.42 5.39 -2.40
N ILE A 39 -4.82 4.88 -1.23
CA ILE A 39 -3.92 4.11 -0.35
C ILE A 39 -3.39 2.86 -1.06
N LYS A 40 -4.25 2.12 -1.79
CA LYS A 40 -3.85 0.94 -2.56
C LYS A 40 -2.77 1.29 -3.59
N LYS A 41 -2.99 2.33 -4.40
CA LYS A 41 -2.02 2.82 -5.40
C LYS A 41 -0.70 3.23 -4.72
N ARG A 42 -0.77 4.03 -3.65
CA ARG A 42 0.44 4.48 -2.94
C ARG A 42 1.23 3.33 -2.31
N ARG A 43 0.56 2.36 -1.71
CA ARG A 43 1.21 1.15 -1.18
C ARG A 43 1.92 0.33 -2.25
N SER A 44 1.37 0.28 -3.46
CA SER A 44 2.04 -0.37 -4.60
C SER A 44 3.34 0.34 -4.95
N VAL A 45 3.32 1.67 -5.01
CA VAL A 45 4.52 2.50 -5.25
C VAL A 45 5.56 2.31 -4.15
N LEU A 46 5.12 2.17 -2.90
CA LEU A 46 5.99 1.94 -1.75
C LEU A 46 6.46 0.48 -1.58
N GLY A 47 6.05 -0.44 -2.46
CA GLY A 47 6.36 -1.86 -2.33
C GLY A 47 5.76 -2.53 -1.09
N LEU A 48 4.71 -1.95 -0.49
CA LEU A 48 4.03 -2.44 0.71
C LEU A 48 2.92 -3.45 0.40
N THR A 49 2.67 -3.74 -0.87
CA THR A 49 1.86 -4.88 -1.28
C THR A 49 2.62 -6.16 -0.93
N LYS A 50 1.98 -7.08 -0.19
CA LYS A 50 2.55 -8.40 0.13
C LYS A 50 3.16 -8.98 -1.15
N ARG A 51 4.41 -9.47 -1.02
CA ARG A 51 5.27 -10.11 -2.01
C ARG A 51 4.49 -10.64 -3.23
N PRO A 52 4.98 -10.45 -4.47
CA PRO A 52 4.53 -11.33 -5.54
C PRO A 52 4.73 -12.76 -5.03
N VAL A 53 3.66 -13.55 -5.06
CA VAL A 53 3.79 -15.00 -5.06
C VAL A 53 4.71 -15.24 -6.26
N VAL A 54 5.99 -15.50 -6.01
CA VAL A 54 6.87 -16.09 -7.01
C VAL A 54 6.19 -17.42 -7.28
N ARG A 55 5.39 -17.44 -8.35
CA ARG A 55 4.87 -18.67 -8.92
C ARG A 55 6.11 -19.33 -9.51
N GLU A 56 6.77 -20.15 -8.70
CA GLU A 56 7.81 -21.07 -9.16
C GLU A 56 7.13 -22.00 -10.17
N ASN A 57 7.15 -21.58 -11.43
CA ASN A 57 6.78 -22.44 -12.54
C ASN A 57 8.00 -23.32 -12.80
N THR A 58 8.20 -24.31 -11.93
CA THR A 58 9.16 -25.38 -12.15
C THR A 58 8.68 -26.17 -13.36
N GLY A 59 9.12 -25.73 -14.54
CA GLY A 59 8.96 -26.48 -15.77
C GLY A 59 9.75 -27.77 -15.64
N HIS A 60 9.08 -28.85 -15.25
CA HIS A 60 9.56 -30.19 -15.53
C HIS A 60 9.45 -30.40 -17.03
N ALA A 61 10.54 -30.15 -17.74
CA ALA A 61 10.76 -30.71 -19.07
C ALA A 61 10.70 -32.24 -18.94
N SER A 62 9.80 -32.86 -19.70
CA SER A 62 9.79 -34.30 -19.96
C SER A 62 10.53 -34.58 -21.26
#